data_AF-A0A962GRP5-F1
#
_entry.id   AF-A0A962GRP5-F1
#
_cell.length_a   1.000
_cell.length_b   1.000
_cell.length_c   1.000
_cell.angle_alpha   90.00
_cell.angle_beta   90.00
_cell.angle_gamma   90.00
#
_symmetry.space_group_name_H-M   'P 1'
#
loop_
_entity.id
_entity.type
_entity.pdbx_description
1 polymer ?
#
loop_
_entity_poly.entity_id
_entity_poly.type
_entity_poly.pdbx_seq_one_letter_code
_entity_poly.pdbx_strand_id
1 'polypeptide(L)'
;LRKLHPNTHLYTSQVFIKDFPGKVFTVEDVRRPGGGASDIGGAELVLRNYPGSVADLRARLKLAEGSDKRIFACTAHDDRKMLVVCSKAF
;
A
#
# COMPACT_ATOMS: atom_id res chain seq x y z
N LEU A 1 16.63 5.91 3.70
CA LEU A 1 15.34 5.56 3.06
C LEU A 1 15.62 4.93 1.69
N ARG A 2 14.89 3.87 1.31
CA ARG A 2 14.94 3.30 -0.04
C ARG A 2 13.63 3.60 -0.76
N LYS A 3 13.70 4.09 -2.00
CA LYS A 3 12.50 4.36 -2.80
C LYS A 3 12.01 3.06 -3.43
N LEU A 4 10.69 2.86 -3.48
CA LEU A 4 10.12 1.63 -4.05
C LEU A 4 10.30 1.54 -5.57
N HIS A 5 10.17 2.66 -6.28
CA HIS A 5 10.37 2.77 -7.73
C HIS A 5 10.54 4.26 -8.09
N PRO A 6 11.25 4.64 -9.16
CA PRO A 6 11.43 6.06 -9.55
C PRO A 6 10.12 6.85 -9.61
N ASN A 7 9.06 6.26 -10.17
CA ASN A 7 7.73 6.86 -10.30
C ASN A 7 6.79 6.57 -9.11
N THR A 8 7.22 5.78 -8.13
CA THR A 8 6.45 5.50 -6.92
C THR A 8 7.03 6.36 -5.79
N HIS A 9 6.37 7.47 -5.44
CA HIS A 9 6.75 8.34 -4.31
C HIS A 9 6.45 7.70 -2.94
N LEU A 10 6.90 6.47 -2.75
CA LEU A 10 6.85 5.72 -1.50
C LEU A 10 8.28 5.32 -1.13
N TYR A 11 8.58 5.47 0.15
CA TYR A 11 9.89 5.21 0.72
C TYR A 11 9.76 4.15 1.81
N THR A 12 10.72 3.24 1.89
CA THR A 12 10.77 2.17 2.88
C THR A 12 12.05 2.25 3.71
N SER A 13 11.98 1.73 4.93
CA SER A 13 13.08 1.66 5.89
C SER A 13 12.82 0.50 6.85
N GLN A 14 13.88 -0.15 7.31
CA GLN A 14 13.80 -1.11 8.43
C GLN A 14 13.76 -0.40 9.79
N VAL A 15 14.23 0.85 9.83
CA VAL A 15 14.28 1.68 11.05
C VAL A 15 13.23 2.78 10.94
N PHE A 16 12.46 2.97 12.01
CA PHE A 16 11.50 4.07 12.12
C PHE A 16 12.23 5.42 12.10
N ILE A 17 11.73 6.37 11.32
CA ILE A 17 12.30 7.72 11.19
C ILE A 17 11.28 8.72 11.71
N LYS A 18 11.53 9.24 12.91
CA LYS A 18 10.60 10.14 13.62
C LYS A 18 10.36 11.45 12.86
N ASP A 19 11.41 12.01 12.27
CA ASP A 19 11.36 13.33 11.60
C ASP A 19 11.16 13.22 10.08
N PHE A 20 10.49 12.17 9.61
CA PHE A 20 10.19 12.02 8.19
C PHE A 20 9.16 13.07 7.75
N PRO A 21 9.44 13.90 6.72
CA PRO A 21 8.52 14.92 6.24
C PRO A 21 7.39 14.27 5.41
N GLY A 22 6.44 13.63 6.11
CA GLY A 22 5.32 12.92 5.49
C GLY A 22 4.58 12.00 6.46
N LYS A 23 3.68 11.19 5.92
CA LYS A 23 2.98 10.16 6.71
C LYS A 23 3.85 8.90 6.77
N VAL A 24 4.08 8.40 7.98
CA VAL A 24 4.75 7.13 8.20
C VAL A 24 3.70 6.05 8.49
N PHE A 25 3.96 4.85 7.99
CA PHE A 25 3.09 3.70 8.16
C PHE A 25 3.93 2.48 8.50
N THR A 26 3.39 1.60 9.34
CA THR A 26 3.99 0.30 9.62
C THR A 26 3.48 -0.70 8.60
N VAL A 27 4.39 -1.44 7.95
CA VAL A 27 4.02 -2.48 6.98
C VAL A 27 3.65 -3.74 7.75
N GLU A 28 2.42 -4.21 7.57
CA GLU A 28 1.90 -5.43 8.18
C GLU A 28 2.05 -6.62 7.23
N ASP A 29 1.82 -6.39 5.93
CA ASP A 29 1.84 -7.45 4.92
C ASP A 29 2.13 -6.90 3.51
N VAL A 30 2.66 -7.75 2.63
CA VAL A 30 2.95 -7.44 1.23
C VAL A 30 2.42 -8.56 0.34
N ARG A 31 1.46 -8.21 -0.52
CA ARG A 31 0.75 -9.17 -1.38
C ARG A 31 0.92 -8.87 -2.85
N ARG A 32 0.73 -9.90 -3.68
CA ARG A 32 0.52 -9.73 -5.12
C ARG A 32 -0.93 -9.29 -5.36
N PRO A 33 -1.23 -8.45 -6.37
CA PRO A 33 -2.58 -7.96 -6.61
C PRO A 33 -3.62 -9.03 -6.95
N GLY A 34 -3.18 -10.22 -7.36
CA GLY A 34 -4.06 -11.38 -7.59
C GLY A 34 -4.41 -12.14 -6.31
N GLY A 35 -3.70 -11.91 -5.20
CA GLY A 35 -4.10 -12.39 -3.88
C GLY A 35 -5.16 -11.45 -3.33
N GLY A 36 -6.34 -11.96 -3.01
CA GLY A 36 -7.43 -11.15 -2.46
C GLY A 36 -7.04 -10.39 -1.18
N ALA A 37 -7.83 -9.37 -0.85
CA ALA A 37 -7.69 -8.59 0.38
C ALA A 37 -8.96 -8.65 1.24
N SER A 38 -9.82 -9.64 1.01
CA SER A 38 -11.11 -9.79 1.69
C SER A 38 -10.97 -10.12 3.19
N ASP A 39 -9.87 -10.77 3.57
CA ASP A 39 -9.50 -11.07 4.97
C ASP A 39 -9.09 -9.83 5.75
N ILE A 40 -8.74 -8.73 5.07
CA ILE A 40 -8.39 -7.45 5.70
C ILE A 40 -9.66 -6.75 6.23
N GLY A 41 -10.85 -7.18 5.77
CA GLY A 41 -12.13 -6.57 6.08
C GLY A 41 -12.28 -5.26 5.30
N GLY A 42 -12.04 -4.14 5.96
CA GLY A 42 -12.01 -2.81 5.34
C GLY A 42 -10.60 -2.25 5.23
N ALA A 43 -10.35 -1.35 4.28
CA ALA A 43 -9.16 -0.50 4.27
C ALA A 43 -9.33 0.70 3.34
N GLU A 44 -8.53 1.75 3.58
CA GLU A 44 -8.35 2.83 2.61
C GLU A 44 -7.39 2.37 1.51
N LEU A 45 -7.83 2.40 0.26
CA LEU A 45 -7.01 1.98 -0.89
C LEU A 45 -6.40 3.19 -1.59
N VAL A 46 -5.08 3.20 -1.72
CA VAL A 46 -4.32 4.28 -2.37
C VAL A 46 -3.50 3.71 -3.53
N LEU A 47 -3.67 4.27 -4.72
CA LEU A 47 -2.89 3.93 -5.91
C LEU A 47 -1.68 4.86 -6.06
N ARG A 48 -0.50 4.29 -6.30
CA ARG A 48 0.73 5.03 -6.64
C ARG A 48 1.48 4.31 -7.74
N ASN A 49 1.52 4.91 -8.94
CA ASN A 49 2.14 4.30 -10.11
C ASN A 49 1.61 2.87 -10.34
N TYR A 50 0.28 2.71 -10.35
CA TYR A 50 -0.40 1.43 -10.51
C TYR A 50 -1.55 1.62 -11.51
N PRO A 51 -1.73 0.72 -12.49
CA PRO A 51 -2.73 0.86 -13.53
C PRO A 51 -4.17 0.66 -13.01
N GLY A 52 -5.11 1.44 -13.52
CA GLY A 52 -6.54 1.35 -13.18
C GLY A 52 -7.00 2.38 -12.16
N SER A 53 -8.23 2.23 -11.68
CA SER A 53 -8.87 3.13 -10.72
C SER A 53 -9.00 2.50 -9.33
N VAL A 54 -9.20 3.35 -8.30
CA VAL A 54 -9.43 2.89 -6.92
C VAL A 54 -10.66 2.01 -6.87
N ALA A 55 -11.72 2.37 -7.60
CA ALA A 55 -12.98 1.64 -7.64
C ALA A 55 -12.80 0.23 -8.22
N ASP A 56 -12.13 0.12 -9.37
CA ASP A 56 -11.92 -1.17 -10.03
C ASP A 56 -11.10 -2.12 -9.15
N LEU A 57 -10.01 -1.61 -8.59
CA LEU A 57 -9.13 -2.42 -7.76
C LEU A 57 -9.82 -2.81 -6.45
N ARG A 58 -10.59 -1.90 -5.83
CA ARG A 58 -11.39 -2.22 -4.64
C ARG A 58 -12.41 -3.32 -4.91
N ALA A 59 -13.15 -3.23 -6.01
CA ALA A 59 -14.12 -4.25 -6.41
C ALA A 59 -13.45 -5.61 -6.64
N ARG A 60 -12.29 -5.62 -7.33
CA ARG A 60 -11.49 -6.82 -7.56
C ARG A 60 -11.01 -7.47 -6.26
N LEU A 61 -10.59 -6.65 -5.30
CA LEU A 61 -10.08 -7.10 -4.01
C LEU A 61 -11.19 -7.45 -3.00
N LYS A 62 -12.46 -7.18 -3.33
CA LYS A 62 -13.63 -7.33 -2.44
C LYS A 62 -13.40 -6.64 -1.09
N LEU A 63 -12.78 -5.47 -1.14
CA LEU A 63 -12.38 -4.72 0.05
C LEU A 63 -13.55 -3.86 0.54
N ALA A 64 -13.88 -3.95 1.83
CA ALA A 64 -14.93 -3.14 2.44
C ALA A 64 -14.46 -1.70 2.72
N GLU A 65 -15.40 -0.81 3.01
CA GLU A 65 -15.12 0.54 3.50
C GLU A 65 -14.89 0.55 5.02
N GLY A 66 -13.95 1.39 5.47
CA GLY A 66 -13.82 1.76 6.89
C GLY A 66 -12.98 0.81 7.76
N SER A 67 -11.67 1.02 7.81
CA SER A 67 -10.82 0.49 8.88
C SER A 67 -9.61 1.40 9.13
N ASP A 68 -8.85 1.10 10.18
CA ASP A 68 -7.56 1.75 10.48
C ASP A 68 -6.40 1.27 9.58
N LYS A 69 -6.68 0.36 8.64
CA LYS A 69 -5.70 -0.15 7.69
C LYS A 69 -5.73 0.64 6.39
N ARG A 70 -4.56 0.82 5.79
CA ARG A 70 -4.37 1.44 4.48
C ARG A 70 -3.62 0.47 3.57
N ILE A 71 -4.10 0.31 2.34
CA ILE A 71 -3.46 -0.52 1.32
C ILE A 71 -2.88 0.39 0.25
N PHE A 72 -1.58 0.29 0.01
CA PHE A 72 -0.91 0.94 -1.11
C PHE A 72 -0.76 -0.03 -2.26
N ALA A 73 -1.47 0.22 -3.35
CA ALA A 73 -1.28 -0.45 -4.61
C ALA A 73 -0.23 0.30 -5.42
N CYS A 74 0.94 -0.32 -5.62
CA CYS A 74 2.06 0.33 -6.28
C CYS A 74 2.92 -0.63 -7.12
N THR A 75 3.84 -0.04 -7.87
CA THR A 75 4.86 -0.76 -8.63
C THR A 75 6.20 -0.70 -7.88
N ALA A 76 6.83 -1.85 -7.73
CA ALA A 76 8.16 -2.04 -7.15
C ALA A 76 9.27 -1.76 -8.17
N HIS A 77 10.53 -1.78 -7.71
CA HIS A 77 11.72 -1.47 -8.51
C HIS A 77 11.96 -2.42 -9.70
N ASP A 78 11.36 -3.60 -9.68
CA ASP A 78 11.42 -4.63 -10.70
C ASP A 78 10.15 -4.69 -11.56
N ASP A 79 9.43 -3.56 -11.63
CA ASP A 79 8.16 -3.38 -12.33
C ASP A 79 7.00 -4.26 -11.88
N ARG A 80 7.20 -5.09 -10.84
CA ARG A 80 6.15 -5.91 -10.27
C ARG A 80 5.13 -5.07 -9.53
N LYS A 81 3.87 -5.46 -9.70
CA LYS A 81 2.74 -4.86 -8.99
C LYS A 81 2.60 -5.52 -7.63
N MET A 82 2.40 -4.69 -6.60
CA MET A 82 2.27 -5.15 -5.22
C MET A 82 1.20 -4.35 -4.48
N LEU A 83 0.62 -4.98 -3.46
CA LEU A 83 -0.25 -4.38 -2.47
C LEU A 83 0.51 -4.39 -1.14
N VAL A 84 0.73 -3.20 -0.57
CA VAL A 84 1.35 -3.06 0.75
C VAL A 84 0.26 -2.74 1.75
N VAL A 85 0.02 -3.66 2.68
CA VAL A 85 -0.95 -3.48 3.76
C VAL A 85 -0.23 -2.80 4.91
N CYS A 86 -0.75 -1.66 5.34
CA CYS A 86 -0.15 -0.88 6.41
C CYS A 86 -1.15 -0.49 7.49
N SER A 87 -0.64 -0.34 8.70
CA SER A 87 -1.28 0.33 9.82
C SER A 87 -0.69 1.73 10.01
N LYS A 88 -1.43 2.63 10.67
CA LYS A 88 -0.93 3.97 11.01
C LYS A 88 0.27 3.82 11.96
N ALA A 89 1.40 4.46 11.63
CA ALA A 89 2.51 4.54 12.58
C ALA A 89 2.13 5.48 13.73
N PHE A 90 2.51 5.10 14.95
CA PHE A 90 2.22 5.80 16.20
C PHE A 90 2.68 7.26 16.18
#